data_AF-A0A5R8Z5F6-F1
#
_entry.id   AF-A0A5R8Z5F6-F1
#
_cell.length_a   1.000
_cell.length_b   1.000
_cell.length_c   1.000
_cell.angle_alpha   90.00
_cell.angle_beta   90.00
_cell.angle_gamma   90.00
#
_symmetry.space_group_name_H-M   'P 1'
#
loop_
_entity.id
_entity.type
_entity.pdbx_description
1 polymer ?
#
loop_
_entity_poly.entity_id
_entity_poly.type
_entity_poly.pdbx_seq_one_letter_code
_entity_poly.pdbx_strand_id
1 'polypeptide(L)' 'VSGGRIWLRVNADIRPGSGRQAKFSYSTDGVNFTSFGPAFTMGNAWQFFMGYRFGIFNYATQSLGGSVTVNRFDLTTP' A
#
# COMPACT_ATOMS: atom_id res chain seq x y z
N VAL A 1 -11.92 -2.18 13.76
CA VAL A 1 -10.93 -1.10 13.97
C VAL A 1 -11.53 -0.14 14.99
N SER A 2 -11.07 -0.14 16.24
CA SER A 2 -11.70 0.61 17.34
C SER A 2 -11.06 1.98 17.63
N GLY A 3 -9.95 2.32 16.97
CA GLY A 3 -9.38 3.67 17.00
C GLY A 3 -9.50 4.28 15.62
N GLY A 4 -9.90 5.55 15.50
CA GLY A 4 -10.00 6.27 14.22
C GLY A 4 -8.68 6.46 13.46
N ARG A 5 -7.69 5.59 13.68
CA ARG A 5 -6.37 5.57 13.06
C ARG A 5 -6.06 4.15 12.63
N ILE A 6 -5.48 4.05 11.44
CA ILE A 6 -4.99 2.80 10.84
C ILE A 6 -3.65 3.09 10.19
N TRP A 7 -2.76 2.11 10.26
CA TRP A 7 -1.51 2.10 9.53
C TRP A 7 -1.64 1.10 8.39
N LEU A 8 -1.33 1.53 7.17
CA LEU A 8 -1.30 0.70 5.99
C LEU A 8 0.15 0.57 5.54
N ARG A 9 0.58 -0.66 5.23
CA ARG A 9 1.97 -0.95 4.86
C ARG A 9 2.02 -1.87 3.66
N VAL A 10 2.91 -1.52 2.73
CA VAL A 10 3.27 -2.34 1.58
C VAL A 10 4.77 -2.61 1.62
N ASN A 11 5.17 -3.87 1.53
CA ASN A 11 6.55 -4.26 1.24
C ASN A 11 6.62 -4.69 -0.22
N ALA A 12 7.38 -3.97 -1.05
CA ALA A 12 7.50 -4.24 -2.48
C ALA A 12 8.93 -4.67 -2.82
N ASP A 13 9.08 -5.83 -3.43
CA ASP A 13 10.33 -6.25 -4.07
C ASP A 13 10.40 -5.61 -5.46
N ILE A 14 11.33 -4.70 -5.68
CA ILE A 14 11.56 -4.05 -6.98
C ILE A 14 12.89 -4.43 -7.63
N ARG A 15 13.54 -5.51 -7.15
CA ARG A 15 14.75 -6.01 -7.79
C ARG A 15 14.44 -6.40 -9.25
N PRO A 16 15.38 -6.21 -10.19
CA PRO A 16 15.16 -6.59 -11.58
C PRO A 16 14.73 -8.07 -11.74
N GLY A 17 13.82 -8.33 -12.68
CA GLY A 17 13.33 -9.67 -13.01
C GLY A 17 11.82 -9.83 -12.88
N SER A 18 11.31 -11.01 -13.25
CA SER A 18 9.91 -11.39 -13.12
C SER A 18 9.62 -12.00 -11.75
N GLY A 19 8.32 -12.16 -11.42
CA GLY A 19 7.89 -12.84 -10.20
C GLY A 19 8.09 -12.03 -8.92
N ARG A 20 8.41 -10.74 -9.04
CA ARG A 20 8.53 -9.83 -7.90
C ARG A 20 7.17 -9.57 -7.28
N GLN A 21 7.13 -9.44 -5.96
CA GLN A 21 5.86 -9.36 -5.22
C GLN A 21 5.78 -8.14 -4.33
N ALA A 22 4.56 -7.61 -4.21
CA ALA A 22 4.15 -6.71 -3.16
C ALA A 22 3.30 -7.45 -2.11
N LYS A 23 3.62 -7.26 -0.84
CA LYS A 23 2.89 -7.83 0.31
C LYS A 23 2.26 -6.72 1.13
N PHE A 24 0.98 -6.86 1.45
CA PHE A 24 0.19 -5.86 2.14
C PHE A 24 -0.05 -6.26 3.58
N SER A 25 -0.03 -5.28 4.48
CA SER A 25 -0.35 -5.47 5.89
C SER A 25 -0.96 -4.21 6.48
N TYR A 26 -1.71 -4.35 7.56
CA TYR A 26 -2.25 -3.22 8.32
C TYR A 26 -1.97 -3.39 9.81
N SER A 27 -2.07 -2.29 10.55
CA SER A 27 -1.99 -2.26 12.01
C SER A 27 -3.03 -1.29 12.57
N THR A 28 -3.58 -1.61 13.74
CA THR A 28 -4.48 -0.73 14.50
C THR A 28 -3.84 -0.16 15.77
N ASP A 29 -2.63 -0.60 16.12
CA ASP A 29 -1.86 -0.11 17.26
C ASP A 29 -0.54 0.57 16.86
N GLY A 30 -0.19 0.54 15.57
CA GLY A 30 1.05 1.09 15.01
C GLY A 30 2.28 0.21 15.24
N VAL A 31 2.14 -0.95 15.89
CA VAL A 31 3.24 -1.82 16.30
C VAL A 31 3.09 -3.21 15.67
N ASN A 32 1.94 -3.85 15.86
CA ASN A 32 1.66 -5.18 15.36
C ASN A 32 0.97 -5.10 14.00
N PHE A 33 1.60 -5.69 12.98
CA PHE A 33 1.09 -5.68 11.61
C PHE A 33 0.56 -7.06 11.21
N THR A 34 -0.69 -7.09 10.79
CA THR A 34 -1.38 -8.28 10.28
C THR A 34 -1.33 -8.29 8.76
N SER A 35 -0.96 -9.42 8.17
CA SER A 35 -1.01 -9.62 6.70
C SER A 35 -2.43 -9.44 6.17
N PHE A 36 -2.54 -8.85 4.98
CA PHE A 36 -3.84 -8.58 4.35
C PHE A 36 -3.83 -9.04 2.89
N GLY A 37 -4.63 -10.06 2.60
CA GLY A 37 -4.74 -10.64 1.26
C GLY A 37 -3.50 -11.43 0.82
N PRO A 38 -3.53 -12.00 -0.39
CA PRO A 38 -2.39 -12.68 -0.99
C PRO A 38 -1.31 -11.69 -1.44
N ALA A 39 -0.12 -12.21 -1.72
CA ALA A 39 0.92 -11.42 -2.37
C ALA A 39 0.51 -11.07 -3.81
N PHE A 40 0.79 -9.84 -4.22
CA PHE A 40 0.54 -9.36 -5.58
C PHE A 40 1.80 -9.51 -6.43
N THR A 41 1.73 -10.31 -7.50
CA THR A 41 2.83 -10.42 -8.47
C THR A 41 2.84 -9.18 -9.37
N MET A 42 3.92 -8.41 -9.28
CA MET A 42 4.14 -7.18 -10.03
C MET A 42 4.53 -7.52 -11.47
N GLY A 43 3.84 -6.90 -12.42
CA GLY A 43 4.13 -7.06 -13.84
C GLY A 43 5.47 -6.43 -14.23
N ASN A 44 6.09 -6.94 -15.29
CA ASN A 44 7.35 -6.44 -15.84
C ASN A 44 7.19 -5.89 -17.27
N ALA A 45 5.96 -5.57 -17.67
CA ALA A 45 5.63 -4.98 -18.96
C ALA A 45 6.11 -3.52 -19.02
N TRP A 46 6.85 -3.15 -20.07
CA TRP A 46 7.50 -1.85 -20.20
C TRP A 46 6.59 -0.77 -20.80
N GLN A 47 5.44 -1.14 -21.36
CA GLN A 47 4.57 -0.25 -22.14
C GLN A 47 3.98 0.90 -21.31
N PHE A 48 3.91 0.74 -19.99
CA PHE A 48 3.51 1.80 -19.07
C PHE A 48 4.66 2.78 -18.74
N PHE A 49 5.90 2.39 -19.05
CA PHE A 49 7.19 3.05 -18.80
C PHE A 49 7.54 3.36 -17.35
N MET A 50 6.59 3.87 -16.57
CA MET A 50 6.80 4.21 -15.17
C MET A 50 6.92 2.95 -14.33
N GLY A 51 7.91 2.92 -13.44
CA GLY A 51 8.00 1.91 -12.39
C GLY A 51 6.85 2.01 -11.39
N TYR A 52 6.68 0.97 -10.59
CA TYR A 52 5.71 0.96 -9.49
C TYR A 52 5.99 2.06 -8.47
N ARG A 53 4.92 2.62 -7.91
CA ARG A 53 4.97 3.71 -6.92
C ARG A 53 4.07 3.40 -5.73
N PHE A 54 4.40 3.94 -4.57
CA PHE A 54 3.46 4.03 -3.45
C PHE A 54 2.45 5.14 -3.72
N GLY A 55 1.19 4.89 -3.40
CA GLY A 55 0.11 5.85 -3.60
C GLY A 55 -0.93 5.74 -2.49
N ILE A 56 -1.49 6.89 -2.11
CA ILE A 56 -2.61 7.00 -1.17
C ILE A 56 -3.75 7.65 -1.96
N PHE A 57 -4.90 7.00 -1.98
CA PHE A 57 -6.06 7.42 -2.78
C PHE A 57 -7.29 7.50 -1.88
N ASN A 58 -8.13 8.51 -2.11
CA ASN A 58 -9.45 8.66 -1.51
C ASN A 58 -10.43 9.13 -2.60
N TYR A 59 -11.47 8.36 -2.86
CA TYR A 59 -12.48 8.67 -3.87
C TYR A 59 -13.84 8.13 -3.44
N ALA A 60 -14.93 8.70 -3.96
CA ALA A 60 -16.29 8.29 -3.64
C ALA A 60 -16.93 7.55 -4.81
N THR A 61 -17.72 6.51 -4.51
CA THR A 61 -18.54 5.78 -5.50
C THR A 61 -20.03 6.10 -5.42
N GLN A 62 -20.47 6.79 -4.37
CA GLN A 62 -21.89 7.11 -4.12
C GLN A 62 -22.12 8.62 -4.06
N SER A 63 -21.52 9.30 -3.07
CA SER A 63 -21.67 10.75 -2.89
C SER A 63 -20.37 11.38 -2.39
N LEU A 64 -20.14 12.62 -2.80
CA LEU A 64 -19.03 13.45 -2.30
C LEU A 64 -19.30 13.91 -0.86
N GLY A 65 -18.25 14.37 -0.17
CA GLY A 65 -18.32 14.96 1.18
C GLY A 65 -17.48 14.25 2.24
N GLY A 66 -17.05 13.01 1.97
CA GLY A 66 -16.10 12.29 2.83
C GLY A 66 -14.65 12.75 2.66
N SER A 67 -13.86 12.68 3.72
CA SER A 67 -12.42 12.98 3.70
C SER A 67 -11.63 12.04 4.62
N VAL A 68 -10.32 11.96 4.40
CA VAL A 68 -9.37 11.21 5.25
C VAL A 68 -8.18 12.11 5.59
N THR A 69 -7.61 11.94 6.78
CA THR A 69 -6.38 12.63 7.17
C THR A 69 -5.19 11.69 7.06
N VAL A 70 -4.21 12.05 6.24
CA VAL A 70 -2.92 11.33 6.15
C VAL A 70 -1.94 11.98 7.11
N ASN A 71 -1.71 11.36 8.26
CA ASN A 71 -0.84 11.93 9.30
C ASN A 71 0.65 11.85 8.93
N ARG A 72 1.07 10.78 8.24
CA ARG A 72 2.48 10.49 7.93
C ARG A 72 2.59 9.50 6.78
N PHE A 73 3.68 9.60 6.02
CA PHE A 73 4.16 8.57 5.10
C PHE A 73 5.63 8.29 5.43
N ASP A 74 5.96 7.02 5.64
CA ASP A 74 7.32 6.57 5.90
C ASP A 74 7.77 5.57 4.85
N LEU A 75 9.03 5.70 4.43
CA LEU A 75 9.70 4.74 3.58
C LEU A 75 10.96 4.26 4.27
N THR A 76 11.10 2.95 4.41
CA THR A 76 12.34 2.30 4.83
C THR A 76 12.80 1.35 3.74
N THR A 77 14.10 1.31 3.50
CA THR A 77 14.71 0.20 2.75
C THR A 77 15.07 -0.90 3.75
N PRO A 78 15.12 -2.16 3.30
CA PRO A 78 15.91 -3.17 4.00
C PRO A 78 17.36 -2.71 4.19
#